data_AF-A0AB73Q813-F1
#
_entry.id   AF-A0AB73Q813-F1
#
_cell.length_a   1.000
_cell.length_b   1.000
_cell.length_c   1.000
_cell.angle_alpha   90.00
_cell.angle_beta   90.00
_cell.angle_gamma   90.00
#
_symmetry.space_group_name_H-M   'P 1'
#
loop_
_entity.id
_entity.type
_entity.pdbx_description
1 polymer ?
#
loop_
_entity_poly.entity_id
_entity_poly.type
_entity_poly.pdbx_seq_one_letter_code
_entity_poly.pdbx_strand_id
1 'polypeptide(L)'
;MNTMTLPELTQEYILTHDLRPDTVKIYWAATKSYVRFFGDRLASETTHRDMLDWRRSELERISKRSWNTYSSHLRTIYGYAIEHGLVDMVANPFKNTSVVPPKRPKKTVANDASVRARNWLKVLAAEERATGKRTEITPAWFWLTVFETFYYTGLRLNALLCLRYADVYLGDRLIRVRGETEKTHREFLIPIPDGLMAQLETIMNAAKAVGFQPEEQLFNVNRFSGHYRRQEMNSNQVEAMYKKLTAMTGVRMTPHRFRHTIASELMTLPERNIYLTKKLLNHSNIATTMDYIEPDYEMMRAVMNERGKRPAKISYLAKADAAQRAEKHYSVAAPVRDLTSGSSIHERTAVADRASGHVLGKTPAQTVQLKRKKQSAPLNSHSGTTIQAAPDITSGSHEYIPSPLNEGDPAVRQLPLGCSSPEDLLRSLGELTKWVQHNIAGGGTGTEPVIEDRPVPSQDARHLRPEMLEMTGRIGRSW
;
A
#
# COMPACT_ATOMS: atom_id res chain seq x y z
N MET A 1 -25.21 -16.68 -36.43
CA MET A 1 -24.12 -16.46 -35.45
C MET A 1 -24.57 -17.10 -34.16
N ASN A 2 -23.80 -18.03 -33.59
CA ASN A 2 -24.19 -18.68 -32.34
C ASN A 2 -23.98 -17.69 -31.20
N THR A 3 -25.05 -16.98 -30.83
CA THR A 3 -25.07 -16.14 -29.63
C THR A 3 -24.94 -17.03 -28.40
N MET A 4 -23.88 -16.84 -27.63
CA MET A 4 -23.59 -17.60 -26.42
C MET A 4 -24.18 -16.95 -25.17
N THR A 5 -24.42 -17.76 -24.15
CA THR A 5 -24.72 -17.33 -22.79
C THR A 5 -23.47 -16.78 -22.10
N LEU A 6 -23.62 -16.00 -21.02
CA LEU A 6 -22.45 -15.48 -20.30
C LEU A 6 -21.54 -16.58 -19.72
N PRO A 7 -22.05 -17.69 -19.14
CA PRO A 7 -21.21 -18.81 -18.69
C PRO A 7 -20.33 -19.39 -19.80
N GLU A 8 -20.87 -19.57 -21.00
CA GLU A 8 -20.13 -20.07 -22.16
C GLU A 8 -19.03 -19.08 -22.57
N LEU A 9 -19.35 -17.78 -22.64
CA LEU A 9 -18.35 -16.74 -22.93
C LEU A 9 -17.24 -16.68 -21.87
N THR A 10 -17.59 -16.86 -20.60
CA THR A 10 -16.61 -16.92 -19.51
C THR A 10 -15.69 -18.14 -19.68
N GLN A 11 -16.24 -19.30 -20.04
CA GLN A 11 -15.45 -20.50 -20.30
C GLN A 11 -14.50 -20.30 -21.47
N GLU A 12 -14.97 -19.75 -22.61
CA GLU A 12 -14.14 -19.42 -23.77
C GLU A 12 -13.01 -18.44 -23.44
N TYR A 13 -13.32 -17.39 -22.68
CA TYR A 13 -12.30 -16.42 -22.24
C TYR A 13 -11.24 -17.07 -21.36
N ILE A 14 -11.63 -17.96 -20.43
CA ILE A 14 -10.69 -18.65 -19.55
C ILE A 14 -9.84 -19.66 -20.31
N LEU A 15 -10.40 -20.36 -21.31
CA LEU A 15 -9.65 -21.32 -22.12
C LEU A 15 -8.56 -20.66 -22.99
N THR A 16 -8.83 -19.44 -23.45
CA THR A 16 -7.90 -18.70 -24.33
C THR A 16 -6.82 -17.93 -23.58
N HIS A 17 -6.94 -17.76 -22.26
CA HIS A 17 -6.04 -16.94 -21.47
C HIS A 17 -5.39 -17.74 -20.33
N ASP A 18 -4.08 -17.61 -20.17
CA ASP A 18 -3.35 -18.15 -19.02
C ASP A 18 -3.62 -17.31 -17.76
N LEU A 19 -4.66 -17.70 -17.02
CA LEU A 19 -5.11 -17.02 -15.81
C LEU A 19 -4.75 -17.80 -14.55
N ARG A 20 -4.30 -17.09 -13.52
CA ARG A 20 -4.10 -17.68 -12.19
C ARG A 20 -5.41 -18.31 -11.68
N PRO A 21 -5.36 -19.46 -10.96
CA PRO A 21 -6.56 -20.14 -10.47
C PRO A 21 -7.49 -19.27 -9.62
N ASP A 22 -6.94 -18.37 -8.79
CA ASP A 22 -7.76 -17.45 -7.99
C ASP A 22 -8.43 -16.37 -8.83
N THR A 23 -7.82 -15.95 -9.94
CA THR A 23 -8.44 -15.03 -10.90
C THR A 23 -9.63 -15.71 -11.59
N VAL A 24 -9.46 -16.97 -12.01
CA VAL A 24 -10.53 -17.80 -12.59
C VAL A 24 -11.74 -17.91 -11.64
N LYS A 25 -11.51 -18.12 -10.34
CA LYS A 25 -12.60 -18.12 -9.34
C LYS A 25 -13.39 -16.81 -9.30
N ILE A 26 -12.74 -15.66 -9.49
CA ILE A 26 -13.41 -14.35 -9.49
C ILE A 26 -14.26 -14.17 -10.74
N TYR A 27 -13.76 -14.58 -11.91
CA TYR A 27 -14.55 -14.60 -13.16
C TYR A 27 -15.81 -15.44 -13.00
N TRP A 28 -15.69 -16.65 -12.45
CA TRP A 28 -16.85 -17.50 -12.19
C TRP A 28 -17.79 -16.92 -11.13
N ALA A 29 -17.27 -16.29 -10.08
CA ALA A 29 -18.11 -15.64 -9.07
C ALA A 29 -18.93 -14.47 -9.68
N ALA A 30 -18.32 -13.66 -10.54
CA ALA A 30 -19.01 -12.57 -11.23
C ALA A 30 -20.08 -13.12 -12.20
N THR A 31 -19.74 -14.16 -12.95
CA THR A 31 -20.66 -14.86 -13.88
C THR A 31 -21.84 -15.46 -13.15
N LYS A 32 -21.61 -16.16 -12.03
CA LYS A 32 -22.70 -16.72 -11.20
C LYS A 32 -23.60 -15.63 -10.64
N SER A 33 -23.04 -14.48 -10.25
CA SER A 33 -23.85 -13.35 -9.78
C SER A 33 -24.73 -12.78 -10.90
N TYR A 34 -24.21 -12.69 -12.12
CA TYR A 34 -24.98 -12.30 -13.30
C TYR A 34 -26.12 -13.27 -13.58
N VAL A 35 -25.84 -14.57 -13.66
CA VAL A 35 -26.85 -15.62 -13.94
C VAL A 35 -27.94 -15.62 -12.88
N ARG A 36 -27.58 -15.38 -11.60
CA ARG A 36 -28.57 -15.27 -10.52
C ARG A 36 -29.58 -14.14 -10.74
N PHE A 37 -29.19 -13.05 -11.41
CA PHE A 37 -30.05 -11.89 -11.63
C PHE A 37 -30.81 -11.97 -12.97
N PHE A 38 -30.12 -12.36 -14.05
CA PHE A 38 -30.70 -12.37 -15.40
C PHE A 38 -31.26 -13.73 -15.82
N GLY A 39 -30.93 -14.81 -15.13
CA GLY A 39 -31.25 -16.19 -15.53
C GLY A 39 -30.36 -16.67 -16.68
N ASP A 40 -30.90 -17.59 -17.47
CA ASP A 40 -30.22 -18.23 -18.61
C ASP A 40 -30.37 -17.43 -19.92
N ARG A 41 -30.44 -16.10 -19.82
CA ARG A 41 -30.51 -15.20 -20.98
C ARG A 41 -29.23 -15.25 -21.79
N LEU A 42 -29.36 -15.01 -23.10
CA LEU A 42 -28.21 -14.81 -23.97
C LEU A 42 -27.50 -13.51 -23.60
N ALA A 43 -26.18 -13.48 -23.76
CA ALA A 43 -25.41 -12.27 -23.44
C ALA A 43 -25.87 -11.07 -24.28
N SER A 44 -26.26 -11.31 -25.54
CA SER A 44 -26.77 -10.31 -26.48
C SER A 44 -28.12 -9.70 -26.08
N GLU A 45 -28.91 -10.38 -25.25
CA GLU A 45 -30.23 -9.90 -24.80
C GLU A 45 -30.13 -8.87 -23.67
N THR A 46 -28.93 -8.70 -23.07
CA THR A 46 -28.76 -7.79 -21.94
C THR A 46 -28.20 -6.44 -22.36
N THR A 47 -28.98 -5.40 -22.10
CA THR A 47 -28.65 -4.03 -22.50
C THR A 47 -27.83 -3.31 -21.42
N HIS A 48 -27.26 -2.16 -21.77
CA HIS A 48 -26.60 -1.30 -20.78
C HIS A 48 -27.57 -0.86 -19.67
N ARG A 49 -28.85 -0.65 -19.97
CA ARG A 49 -29.85 -0.27 -18.97
C ARG A 49 -30.07 -1.38 -17.95
N ASP A 50 -30.18 -2.61 -18.41
CA ASP A 50 -30.31 -3.80 -17.57
C ASP A 50 -29.14 -3.93 -16.59
N MET A 51 -27.91 -3.64 -17.04
CA MET A 51 -26.72 -3.64 -16.16
C MET A 51 -26.79 -2.58 -15.06
N LEU A 52 -27.38 -1.41 -15.34
CA LEU A 52 -27.56 -0.35 -14.35
C LEU A 52 -28.63 -0.72 -13.31
N ASP A 53 -29.68 -1.41 -13.73
CA ASP A 53 -30.74 -1.91 -12.84
C ASP A 53 -30.21 -3.07 -11.98
N TRP A 54 -29.45 -4.00 -12.57
CA TRP A 54 -28.73 -5.03 -11.82
C TRP A 54 -27.77 -4.43 -10.80
N ARG A 55 -26.94 -3.46 -11.21
CA ARG A 55 -26.03 -2.76 -10.31
C ARG A 55 -26.75 -2.20 -9.09
N ARG A 56 -27.92 -1.58 -9.28
CA ARG A 56 -28.70 -0.98 -8.18
C ARG A 56 -29.08 -2.05 -7.17
N SER A 57 -29.66 -3.15 -7.64
CA SER A 57 -30.06 -4.28 -6.78
C SER A 57 -28.85 -4.97 -6.12
N GLU A 58 -27.79 -5.23 -6.87
CA GLU A 58 -26.63 -5.97 -6.36
C GLU A 58 -25.86 -5.18 -5.29
N LEU A 59 -25.82 -3.84 -5.39
CA LEU A 59 -25.21 -2.96 -4.39
C LEU A 59 -25.92 -2.95 -3.03
N GLU A 60 -27.15 -3.44 -2.94
CA GLU A 60 -27.83 -3.67 -1.65
C GLU A 60 -27.21 -4.87 -0.91
N ARG A 61 -26.60 -5.81 -1.65
CA ARG A 61 -26.05 -7.05 -1.12
C ARG A 61 -24.53 -7.03 -1.01
N ILE A 62 -23.83 -6.37 -1.94
CA ILE A 62 -22.37 -6.38 -2.02
C ILE A 62 -21.77 -4.97 -1.91
N SER A 63 -20.50 -4.92 -1.50
CA SER A 63 -19.79 -3.66 -1.44
C SER A 63 -19.55 -3.06 -2.83
N LYS A 64 -19.47 -1.71 -2.91
CA LYS A 64 -19.06 -0.98 -4.12
C LYS A 64 -17.75 -1.49 -4.74
N ARG A 65 -16.80 -1.95 -3.92
CA ARG A 65 -15.52 -2.52 -4.38
C ARG A 65 -15.71 -3.89 -5.02
N SER A 66 -16.58 -4.73 -4.43
CA SER A 66 -16.95 -6.04 -4.98
C SER A 66 -17.66 -5.87 -6.33
N TRP A 67 -18.62 -4.95 -6.42
CA TRP A 67 -19.27 -4.60 -7.69
C TRP A 67 -18.27 -4.19 -8.76
N ASN A 68 -17.37 -3.25 -8.46
CA ASN A 68 -16.37 -2.80 -9.43
C ASN A 68 -15.47 -3.96 -9.90
N THR A 69 -15.19 -4.92 -9.02
CA THR A 69 -14.44 -6.12 -9.38
C THR A 69 -15.24 -6.95 -10.38
N TYR A 70 -16.49 -7.30 -10.06
CA TYR A 70 -17.36 -8.07 -10.96
C TYR A 70 -17.57 -7.36 -12.29
N SER A 71 -17.98 -6.09 -12.25
CA SER A 71 -18.18 -5.25 -13.42
C SER A 71 -16.92 -5.16 -14.28
N SER A 72 -15.71 -5.10 -13.71
CA SER A 72 -14.49 -5.09 -14.51
C SER A 72 -14.22 -6.42 -15.19
N HIS A 73 -14.45 -7.56 -14.52
CA HIS A 73 -14.23 -8.89 -15.10
C HIS A 73 -15.25 -9.18 -16.21
N LEU A 74 -16.52 -8.88 -15.96
CA LEU A 74 -17.58 -9.04 -16.96
C LEU A 74 -17.38 -8.11 -18.15
N ARG A 75 -16.93 -6.87 -17.91
CA ARG A 75 -16.54 -5.97 -19.00
C ARG A 75 -15.44 -6.57 -19.87
N THR A 76 -14.45 -7.24 -19.28
CA THR A 76 -13.40 -7.94 -20.04
C THR A 76 -13.98 -9.07 -20.89
N ILE A 77 -14.85 -9.92 -20.32
CA ILE A 77 -15.51 -11.01 -21.05
C ILE A 77 -16.33 -10.48 -22.24
N TYR A 78 -17.16 -9.46 -22.02
CA TYR A 78 -17.94 -8.84 -23.10
C TYR A 78 -17.04 -8.16 -24.14
N GLY A 79 -15.91 -7.58 -23.73
CA GLY A 79 -14.94 -7.00 -24.65
C GLY A 79 -14.37 -8.06 -25.61
N TYR A 80 -13.90 -9.17 -25.04
CA TYR A 80 -13.41 -10.33 -25.79
C TYR A 80 -14.49 -10.89 -26.74
N ALA A 81 -15.71 -11.07 -26.24
CA ALA A 81 -16.82 -11.63 -27.02
C ALA A 81 -17.19 -10.76 -28.23
N ILE A 82 -17.19 -9.43 -28.06
CA ILE A 82 -17.47 -8.47 -29.16
C ILE A 82 -16.33 -8.50 -30.18
N GLU A 83 -15.08 -8.51 -29.73
CA GLU A 83 -13.90 -8.54 -30.60
C GLU A 83 -13.85 -9.79 -31.50
N HIS A 84 -14.30 -10.94 -30.98
CA HIS A 84 -14.28 -12.22 -31.69
C HIS A 84 -15.62 -12.56 -32.38
N GLY A 85 -16.60 -11.66 -32.35
CA GLY A 85 -17.92 -11.89 -32.98
C GLY A 85 -18.75 -13.02 -32.33
N LEU A 86 -18.50 -13.33 -31.05
CA LEU A 86 -19.23 -14.35 -30.28
C LEU A 86 -20.59 -13.83 -29.78
N VAL A 87 -20.78 -12.51 -29.80
CA VAL A 87 -22.03 -11.83 -29.49
C VAL A 87 -22.34 -10.80 -30.58
N ASP A 88 -23.61 -10.72 -30.96
CA ASP A 88 -24.10 -9.71 -31.89
C ASP A 88 -24.37 -8.39 -31.13
N MET A 89 -23.28 -7.68 -30.79
CA MET A 89 -23.33 -6.43 -30.03
C MET A 89 -22.23 -5.48 -30.48
N VAL A 90 -22.59 -4.21 -30.69
CA VAL A 90 -21.63 -3.16 -31.08
C VAL A 90 -20.94 -2.54 -29.86
N ALA A 91 -21.62 -2.51 -28.71
CA ALA A 91 -21.15 -1.81 -27.51
C ALA A 91 -21.21 -2.70 -26.27
N ASN A 92 -20.16 -2.62 -25.45
CA ASN A 92 -20.07 -3.37 -24.20
C ASN A 92 -21.07 -2.83 -23.15
N PRO A 93 -21.98 -3.66 -22.62
CA PRO A 93 -23.03 -3.21 -21.70
C PRO A 93 -22.50 -2.83 -20.31
N PHE A 94 -21.25 -3.19 -19.95
CA PHE A 94 -20.59 -2.77 -18.71
C PHE A 94 -19.78 -1.47 -18.83
N LYS A 95 -19.91 -0.74 -19.94
CA LYS A 95 -19.28 0.59 -20.05
C LYS A 95 -19.87 1.52 -18.99
N ASN A 96 -19.03 2.25 -18.24
CA ASN A 96 -19.45 3.23 -17.23
C ASN A 96 -20.35 2.70 -16.10
N THR A 97 -20.33 1.39 -15.81
CA THR A 97 -21.10 0.81 -14.69
C THR A 97 -20.37 0.88 -13.35
N SER A 98 -19.08 1.20 -13.33
CA SER A 98 -18.29 1.33 -12.10
C SER A 98 -18.82 2.44 -11.19
N VAL A 99 -18.65 2.28 -9.89
CA VAL A 99 -19.08 3.24 -8.86
C VAL A 99 -17.90 3.69 -8.01
N VAL A 100 -17.99 4.88 -7.42
CA VAL A 100 -16.92 5.38 -6.53
C VAL A 100 -17.13 4.82 -5.12
N PRO A 101 -16.23 3.96 -4.62
CA PRO A 101 -16.29 3.49 -3.23
C PRO A 101 -15.84 4.62 -2.27
N PRO A 102 -16.34 4.65 -1.03
CA PRO A 102 -15.81 5.55 -0.01
C PRO A 102 -14.34 5.23 0.25
N LYS A 103 -13.49 6.27 0.33
CA LYS A 103 -12.11 6.11 0.80
C LYS A 103 -12.16 5.85 2.30
N ARG A 104 -11.54 4.76 2.74
CA ARG A 104 -11.38 4.41 4.16
C ARG A 104 -9.90 4.19 4.42
N PRO A 105 -9.38 4.62 5.58
CA PRO A 105 -8.00 4.34 5.95
C PRO A 105 -7.76 2.85 5.98
N LYS A 106 -6.55 2.43 5.61
CA LYS A 106 -6.15 1.03 5.66
C LYS A 106 -6.09 0.60 7.13
N LYS A 107 -6.64 -0.57 7.43
CA LYS A 107 -6.67 -1.07 8.82
C LYS A 107 -5.28 -1.57 9.20
N THR A 108 -4.68 -0.97 10.22
CA THR A 108 -3.41 -1.38 10.82
C THR A 108 -3.66 -2.26 12.05
N VAL A 109 -2.59 -2.80 12.62
CA VAL A 109 -2.54 -3.41 13.95
C VAL A 109 -1.92 -2.38 14.90
N ALA A 110 -2.53 -2.17 16.07
CA ALA A 110 -1.99 -1.29 17.09
C ALA A 110 -0.74 -1.91 17.75
N ASN A 111 0.18 -1.06 18.21
CA ASN A 111 1.47 -1.51 18.73
C ASN A 111 1.30 -2.33 20.04
N ASP A 112 0.43 -1.88 20.94
CA ASP A 112 0.07 -2.56 22.19
C ASP A 112 -0.43 -4.00 21.92
N ALA A 113 -1.30 -4.18 20.93
CA ALA A 113 -1.81 -5.50 20.53
C ALA A 113 -0.70 -6.39 19.95
N SER A 114 0.22 -5.79 19.20
CA SER A 114 1.38 -6.51 18.65
C SER A 114 2.32 -6.99 19.76
N VAL A 115 2.57 -6.14 20.77
CA VAL A 115 3.36 -6.50 21.96
C VAL A 115 2.68 -7.61 22.77
N ARG A 116 1.36 -7.51 23.02
CA ARG A 116 0.60 -8.57 23.72
C ARG A 116 0.68 -9.91 22.98
N ALA A 117 0.46 -9.92 21.67
CA ALA A 117 0.56 -11.13 20.84
C ALA A 117 1.95 -11.76 20.89
N ARG A 118 3.01 -10.95 20.72
CA ARG A 118 4.41 -11.39 20.83
C ARG A 118 4.68 -12.02 22.19
N ASN A 119 4.30 -11.34 23.27
CA ASN A 119 4.57 -11.81 24.63
C ASN A 119 3.84 -13.12 24.93
N TRP A 120 2.58 -13.23 24.50
CA TRP A 120 1.83 -14.48 24.64
C TRP A 120 2.51 -15.63 23.90
N LEU A 121 2.90 -15.45 22.63
CA LEU A 121 3.62 -16.48 21.87
C LEU A 121 4.95 -16.88 22.52
N LYS A 122 5.68 -15.93 23.13
CA LYS A 122 6.90 -16.20 23.89
C LYS A 122 6.62 -17.05 25.14
N VAL A 123 5.55 -16.74 25.89
CA VAL A 123 5.12 -17.52 27.05
C VAL A 123 4.76 -18.94 26.63
N LEU A 124 3.94 -19.10 25.59
CA LEU A 124 3.58 -20.42 25.06
C LEU A 124 4.82 -21.22 24.62
N ALA A 125 5.78 -20.58 23.94
CA ALA A 125 7.02 -21.24 23.52
C ALA A 125 7.89 -21.67 24.70
N ALA A 126 7.94 -20.88 25.78
CA ALA A 126 8.64 -21.25 27.00
C ALA A 126 7.94 -22.41 27.72
N GLU A 127 6.62 -22.40 27.79
CA GLU A 127 5.81 -23.46 28.41
C GLU A 127 5.95 -24.79 27.67
N GLU A 128 5.86 -24.79 26.33
CA GLU A 128 6.08 -26.01 25.52
C GLU A 128 7.49 -26.58 25.75
N ARG A 129 8.50 -25.71 25.84
CA ARG A 129 9.88 -26.12 26.09
C ARG A 129 10.06 -26.70 27.50
N ALA A 130 9.43 -26.12 28.51
CA ALA A 130 9.57 -26.55 29.90
C ALA A 130 8.79 -27.83 30.20
N THR A 131 7.58 -27.97 29.64
CA THR A 131 6.65 -29.06 29.98
C THR A 131 6.67 -30.22 28.98
N GLY A 132 7.13 -29.99 27.74
CA GLY A 132 6.98 -30.92 26.63
C GLY A 132 5.52 -31.14 26.19
N LYS A 133 4.57 -30.39 26.78
CA LYS A 133 3.15 -30.47 26.47
C LYS A 133 2.76 -29.39 25.46
N ARG A 134 1.65 -29.63 24.78
CA ARG A 134 1.10 -28.69 23.80
C ARG A 134 0.44 -27.51 24.49
N THR A 135 0.59 -26.34 23.90
CA THR A 135 -0.17 -25.14 24.25
C THR A 135 -1.31 -24.87 23.25
N GLU A 136 -2.01 -23.76 23.42
CA GLU A 136 -3.07 -23.29 22.52
C GLU A 136 -2.57 -23.10 21.09
N ILE A 137 -1.29 -22.75 20.90
CA ILE A 137 -0.65 -22.57 19.60
C ILE A 137 0.63 -23.40 19.56
N THR A 138 0.59 -24.56 18.88
CA THR A 138 1.73 -25.48 18.78
C THR A 138 2.21 -25.63 17.33
N PRO A 139 3.52 -25.68 17.04
CA PRO A 139 4.60 -25.34 17.97
C PRO A 139 4.71 -23.82 18.10
N ALA A 140 4.69 -23.31 19.33
CA ALA A 140 4.61 -21.88 19.60
C ALA A 140 5.84 -21.12 19.08
N TRP A 141 7.04 -21.72 19.17
CA TRP A 141 8.28 -21.12 18.66
C TRP A 141 8.23 -20.87 17.14
N PHE A 142 7.61 -21.78 16.38
CA PHE A 142 7.46 -21.65 14.93
C PHE A 142 6.50 -20.51 14.60
N TRP A 143 5.35 -20.47 15.29
CA TRP A 143 4.36 -19.42 15.08
C TRP A 143 4.84 -18.04 15.54
N LEU A 144 5.69 -17.98 16.57
CA LEU A 144 6.43 -16.77 16.93
C LEU A 144 7.34 -16.32 15.78
N THR A 145 8.05 -17.23 15.14
CA THR A 145 8.92 -16.92 13.99
C THR A 145 8.11 -16.40 12.79
N VAL A 146 6.97 -17.03 12.48
CA VAL A 146 6.02 -16.55 11.46
C VAL A 146 5.50 -15.15 11.80
N PHE A 147 5.11 -14.93 13.06
CA PHE A 147 4.60 -13.64 13.54
C PHE A 147 5.63 -12.53 13.39
N GLU A 148 6.86 -12.74 13.90
CA GLU A 148 7.94 -11.75 13.84
C GLU A 148 8.33 -11.47 12.38
N THR A 149 8.34 -12.49 11.52
CA THR A 149 8.61 -12.28 10.09
C THR A 149 7.60 -11.32 9.47
N PHE A 150 6.29 -11.52 9.70
CA PHE A 150 5.28 -10.59 9.19
C PHE A 150 5.37 -9.19 9.83
N TYR A 151 5.63 -9.13 11.14
CA TYR A 151 5.76 -7.88 11.88
C TYR A 151 6.91 -7.02 11.33
N TYR A 152 8.11 -7.60 11.18
CA TYR A 152 9.31 -6.86 10.78
C TYR A 152 9.39 -6.58 9.27
N THR A 153 8.84 -7.45 8.42
CA THR A 153 9.05 -7.34 6.96
C THR A 153 7.82 -6.86 6.18
N GLY A 154 6.62 -6.99 6.74
CA GLY A 154 5.38 -6.76 5.99
C GLY A 154 5.21 -7.64 4.75
N LEU A 155 5.86 -8.82 4.73
CA LEU A 155 5.81 -9.75 3.62
C LEU A 155 4.34 -10.14 3.30
N ARG A 156 4.03 -10.36 2.02
CA ARG A 156 2.72 -10.91 1.64
C ARG A 156 2.63 -12.35 2.11
N LEU A 157 1.43 -12.79 2.51
CA LEU A 157 1.20 -14.18 2.94
C LEU A 157 1.70 -15.19 1.90
N ASN A 158 1.38 -15.00 0.62
CA ASN A 158 1.83 -15.92 -0.42
C ASN A 158 3.35 -15.97 -0.56
N ALA A 159 4.04 -14.84 -0.39
CA ALA A 159 5.49 -14.82 -0.46
C ALA A 159 6.14 -15.55 0.73
N LEU A 160 5.55 -15.47 1.93
CA LEU A 160 5.99 -16.30 3.07
C LEU A 160 5.80 -17.80 2.75
N LEU A 161 4.62 -18.16 2.23
CA LEU A 161 4.29 -19.54 1.90
C LEU A 161 5.15 -20.10 0.75
N CYS A 162 5.67 -19.26 -0.14
CA CYS A 162 6.53 -19.73 -1.22
C CYS A 162 8.03 -19.61 -0.88
N LEU A 163 8.40 -19.13 0.31
CA LEU A 163 9.79 -18.94 0.68
C LEU A 163 10.45 -20.30 0.89
N ARG A 164 11.56 -20.53 0.20
CA ARG A 164 12.33 -21.79 0.24
C ARG A 164 13.49 -21.67 1.22
N TYR A 165 13.99 -22.80 1.68
CA TYR A 165 15.16 -22.85 2.56
C TYR A 165 16.36 -22.09 1.98
N ALA A 166 16.61 -22.22 0.68
CA ALA A 166 17.72 -21.55 -0.02
C ALA A 166 17.55 -20.03 -0.26
N ASP A 167 16.41 -19.43 0.11
CA ASP A 167 16.18 -18.00 -0.12
C ASP A 167 16.60 -17.10 1.04
N VAL A 168 17.01 -17.68 2.17
CA VAL A 168 17.42 -16.92 3.36
C VAL A 168 18.93 -16.94 3.49
N TYR A 169 19.54 -15.78 3.25
CA TYR A 169 20.98 -15.55 3.37
C TYR A 169 21.26 -14.89 4.72
N LEU A 170 21.45 -15.70 5.77
CA LEU A 170 21.72 -15.19 7.12
C LEU A 170 23.01 -14.36 7.20
N GLY A 171 24.06 -14.77 6.48
CA GLY A 171 25.34 -14.05 6.43
C GLY A 171 25.21 -12.65 5.83
N ASP A 172 24.48 -12.54 4.71
CA ASP A 172 24.25 -11.26 4.04
C ASP A 172 23.09 -10.45 4.65
N ARG A 173 22.36 -11.05 5.60
CA ARG A 173 21.14 -10.51 6.21
C ARG A 173 20.06 -10.17 5.18
N LEU A 174 19.83 -11.09 4.24
CA LEU A 174 18.87 -10.90 3.14
C LEU A 174 17.90 -12.07 3.02
N ILE A 175 16.66 -11.75 2.69
CA ILE A 175 15.64 -12.72 2.26
C ILE A 175 15.30 -12.44 0.80
N ARG A 176 15.42 -13.46 -0.06
CA ARG A 176 15.05 -13.37 -1.47
C ARG A 176 13.60 -13.78 -1.69
N VAL A 177 12.82 -12.86 -2.23
CA VAL A 177 11.44 -13.14 -2.63
C VAL A 177 11.37 -13.24 -4.14
N ARG A 178 11.17 -14.46 -4.66
CA ARG A 178 11.16 -14.73 -6.10
C ARG A 178 9.94 -14.13 -6.81
N GLY A 179 10.17 -13.63 -8.02
CA GLY A 179 9.13 -12.98 -8.83
C GLY A 179 7.95 -13.88 -9.18
N GLU A 180 8.17 -15.16 -9.45
CA GLU A 180 7.12 -16.15 -9.81
C GLU A 180 5.99 -16.22 -8.76
N THR A 181 6.38 -16.05 -7.49
CA THR A 181 5.51 -16.16 -6.32
C THR A 181 4.73 -14.86 -6.05
N GLU A 182 5.14 -13.77 -6.70
CA GLU A 182 4.61 -12.44 -6.48
C GLU A 182 3.67 -11.99 -7.61
N LYS A 183 2.66 -11.21 -7.24
CA LYS A 183 1.71 -10.65 -8.23
C LYS A 183 2.39 -9.69 -9.22
N THR A 184 3.54 -9.13 -8.84
CA THR A 184 4.29 -8.21 -9.68
C THR A 184 5.20 -8.92 -10.68
N HIS A 185 5.39 -10.25 -10.55
CA HIS A 185 6.37 -11.02 -11.32
C HIS A 185 7.80 -10.48 -11.20
N ARG A 186 8.11 -9.79 -10.09
CA ARG A 186 9.42 -9.18 -9.83
C ARG A 186 10.04 -9.76 -8.59
N GLU A 187 11.28 -10.21 -8.74
CA GLU A 187 12.14 -10.57 -7.63
C GLU A 187 12.58 -9.33 -6.86
N PHE A 188 12.69 -9.46 -5.54
CA PHE A 188 13.26 -8.44 -4.68
C PHE A 188 13.86 -9.06 -3.42
N LEU A 189 14.75 -8.30 -2.80
CA LEU A 189 15.41 -8.66 -1.56
C LEU A 189 14.82 -7.86 -0.40
N ILE A 190 14.68 -8.51 0.74
CA ILE A 190 14.25 -7.89 2.00
C ILE A 190 15.43 -7.96 2.98
N PRO A 191 15.91 -6.82 3.51
CA PRO A 191 16.92 -6.85 4.56
C PRO A 191 16.33 -7.42 5.86
N ILE A 192 17.12 -8.22 6.56
CA ILE A 192 16.73 -8.82 7.85
C ILE A 192 17.10 -7.84 8.97
N PRO A 193 16.12 -7.30 9.72
CA PRO A 193 16.40 -6.46 10.89
C PRO A 193 16.96 -7.28 12.05
N ASP A 194 17.74 -6.67 12.93
CA ASP A 194 18.35 -7.34 14.09
C ASP A 194 17.31 -8.07 14.98
N GLY A 195 16.14 -7.46 15.17
CA GLY A 195 15.05 -8.05 15.96
C GLY A 195 14.43 -9.33 15.36
N LEU A 196 14.70 -9.64 14.08
CA LEU A 196 14.21 -10.84 13.39
C LEU A 196 15.28 -11.94 13.29
N MET A 197 16.57 -11.60 13.46
CA MET A 197 17.69 -12.52 13.25
C MET A 197 17.56 -13.80 14.09
N ALA A 198 17.31 -13.68 15.39
CA ALA A 198 17.25 -14.82 16.31
C ALA A 198 16.15 -15.83 15.92
N GLN A 199 14.99 -15.35 15.46
CA GLN A 199 13.89 -16.20 15.02
C GLN A 199 14.22 -16.88 13.70
N LEU A 200 14.85 -16.18 12.75
CA LEU A 200 15.28 -16.79 11.49
C LEU A 200 16.39 -17.82 11.70
N GLU A 201 17.36 -17.56 12.57
CA GLU A 201 18.36 -18.56 12.96
C GLU A 201 17.70 -19.80 13.57
N THR A 202 16.70 -19.61 14.44
CA THR A 202 15.96 -20.71 15.07
C THR A 202 15.31 -21.61 14.02
N ILE A 203 14.56 -21.05 13.07
CA ILE A 203 13.89 -21.86 12.03
C ILE A 203 14.88 -22.46 11.03
N MET A 204 15.96 -21.75 10.67
CA MET A 204 16.99 -22.26 9.75
C MET A 204 17.75 -23.44 10.36
N ASN A 205 18.07 -23.38 11.66
CA ASN A 205 18.69 -24.48 12.39
C ASN A 205 17.74 -25.67 12.56
N ALA A 206 16.46 -25.42 12.86
CA ALA A 206 15.44 -26.47 12.92
C ALA A 206 15.24 -27.14 11.56
N ALA A 207 15.20 -26.37 10.46
CA ALA A 207 15.10 -26.87 9.09
C ALA A 207 16.31 -27.74 8.73
N LYS A 208 17.52 -27.30 9.09
CA LYS A 208 18.76 -28.09 8.91
C LYS A 208 18.70 -29.41 9.68
N ALA A 209 18.25 -29.39 10.94
CA ALA A 209 18.14 -30.59 11.77
C ALA A 209 17.11 -31.60 11.24
N VAL A 210 16.04 -31.13 10.60
CA VAL A 210 15.02 -31.96 9.93
C VAL A 210 15.44 -32.38 8.51
N GLY A 211 16.61 -31.91 8.02
CA GLY A 211 17.17 -32.30 6.72
C GLY A 211 16.49 -31.63 5.53
N PHE A 212 16.13 -30.34 5.64
CA PHE A 212 15.48 -29.61 4.55
C PHE A 212 16.35 -29.58 3.29
N GLN A 213 15.72 -29.85 2.14
CA GLN A 213 16.34 -29.61 0.84
C GLN A 213 16.23 -28.13 0.44
N PRO A 214 17.12 -27.60 -0.42
CA PRO A 214 17.15 -26.18 -0.80
C PRO A 214 15.80 -25.64 -1.29
N GLU A 215 15.01 -26.48 -1.97
CA GLU A 215 13.75 -26.11 -2.60
C GLU A 215 12.53 -26.16 -1.66
N GLU A 216 12.68 -26.74 -0.48
CA GLU A 216 11.55 -26.97 0.43
C GLU A 216 11.05 -25.67 1.06
N GLN A 217 9.74 -25.58 1.26
CA GLN A 217 9.08 -24.45 1.91
C GLN A 217 9.61 -24.26 3.33
N LEU A 218 10.36 -23.17 3.58
CA LEU A 218 11.01 -22.89 4.86
C LEU A 218 9.99 -22.77 6.00
N PHE A 219 8.96 -21.95 5.79
CA PHE A 219 7.87 -21.80 6.75
C PHE A 219 6.85 -22.92 6.58
N ASN A 220 7.19 -24.12 7.03
CA ASN A 220 6.31 -25.28 6.94
C ASN A 220 6.04 -25.93 8.30
N VAL A 221 4.95 -25.53 8.96
CA VAL A 221 4.58 -26.05 10.29
C VAL A 221 4.42 -27.58 10.32
N ASN A 222 4.07 -28.19 9.18
CA ASN A 222 3.89 -29.64 9.07
C ASN A 222 5.20 -30.43 9.20
N ARG A 223 6.34 -29.78 8.97
CA ARG A 223 7.67 -30.38 9.16
C ARG A 223 8.20 -30.27 10.57
N PHE A 224 7.57 -29.42 11.39
CA PHE A 224 8.00 -29.13 12.76
C PHE A 224 7.00 -29.63 13.81
N SER A 225 5.89 -30.26 13.39
CA SER A 225 4.86 -30.74 14.30
C SER A 225 4.06 -31.88 13.68
N GLY A 226 3.97 -33.00 14.41
CA GLY A 226 3.15 -34.16 14.02
C GLY A 226 1.63 -33.91 14.08
N HIS A 227 1.18 -32.74 14.54
CA HIS A 227 -0.23 -32.37 14.56
C HIS A 227 -0.76 -31.92 13.21
N TYR A 228 0.14 -31.46 12.34
CA TYR A 228 -0.24 -31.08 11.00
C TYR A 228 0.22 -32.16 10.03
N ARG A 229 -0.66 -32.51 9.09
CA ARG A 229 -0.48 -33.69 8.22
C ARG A 229 -0.38 -33.34 6.73
N ARG A 230 -0.19 -32.07 6.39
CA ARG A 230 -0.04 -31.65 4.99
C ARG A 230 1.42 -31.72 4.57
N GLN A 231 1.68 -31.86 3.28
CA GLN A 231 3.03 -31.75 2.74
C GLN A 231 3.58 -30.34 2.89
N GLU A 232 2.77 -29.33 2.57
CA GLU A 232 3.11 -27.91 2.69
C GLU A 232 2.14 -27.16 3.60
N MET A 233 2.64 -26.10 4.23
CA MET A 233 1.82 -25.12 4.95
C MET A 233 1.03 -24.29 3.96
N ASN A 234 -0.24 -24.05 4.27
CA ASN A 234 -1.12 -23.24 3.44
C ASN A 234 -1.67 -22.01 4.18
N SER A 235 -2.38 -21.15 3.45
CA SER A 235 -2.99 -19.93 3.99
C SER A 235 -3.96 -20.22 5.13
N ASN A 236 -4.71 -21.32 5.08
CA ASN A 236 -5.70 -21.67 6.10
C ASN A 236 -5.04 -21.95 7.46
N GLN A 237 -3.86 -22.58 7.48
CA GLN A 237 -3.10 -22.81 8.71
C GLN A 237 -2.63 -21.48 9.33
N VAL A 238 -2.15 -20.56 8.51
CA VAL A 238 -1.75 -19.22 8.96
C VAL A 238 -2.97 -18.43 9.47
N GLU A 239 -4.07 -18.44 8.73
CA GLU A 239 -5.32 -17.77 9.14
C GLU A 239 -5.88 -18.33 10.45
N ALA A 240 -5.80 -19.65 10.66
CA ALA A 240 -6.22 -20.28 11.91
C ALA A 240 -5.38 -19.81 13.09
N MET A 241 -4.06 -19.69 12.92
CA MET A 241 -3.18 -19.11 13.96
C MET A 241 -3.56 -17.65 14.25
N TYR A 242 -3.71 -16.83 13.22
CA TYR A 242 -4.07 -15.41 13.39
C TYR A 242 -5.46 -15.18 13.99
N LYS A 243 -6.40 -16.11 13.78
CA LYS A 243 -7.70 -16.10 14.49
C LYS A 243 -7.52 -16.27 15.99
N LYS A 244 -6.62 -17.15 16.43
CA LYS A 244 -6.30 -17.33 17.87
C LYS A 244 -5.65 -16.07 18.46
N LEU A 245 -4.69 -15.46 17.76
CA LEU A 245 -4.10 -14.19 18.19
C LEU A 245 -5.15 -13.06 18.27
N THR A 246 -6.07 -13.01 17.31
CA THR A 246 -7.16 -12.04 17.30
C THR A 246 -8.10 -12.25 18.49
N ALA A 247 -8.47 -13.49 18.79
CA ALA A 247 -9.32 -13.82 19.91
C ALA A 247 -8.66 -13.45 21.24
N MET A 248 -7.36 -13.74 21.41
CA MET A 248 -6.61 -13.40 22.62
C MET A 248 -6.44 -11.88 22.80
N THR A 249 -6.03 -11.16 21.75
CA THR A 249 -5.71 -9.73 21.87
C THR A 249 -6.91 -8.80 21.87
N GLY A 250 -8.08 -9.28 21.43
CA GLY A 250 -9.27 -8.48 21.13
C GLY A 250 -9.14 -7.63 19.86
N VAL A 251 -7.98 -7.66 19.17
CA VAL A 251 -7.69 -6.84 18.00
C VAL A 251 -7.51 -7.74 16.79
N ARG A 252 -8.21 -7.44 15.70
CA ARG A 252 -8.07 -8.22 14.46
C ARG A 252 -6.67 -8.09 13.88
N MET A 253 -5.95 -9.22 13.83
CA MET A 253 -4.61 -9.35 13.28
C MET A 253 -4.63 -10.23 12.03
N THR A 254 -3.97 -9.78 10.96
CA THR A 254 -3.73 -10.60 9.76
C THR A 254 -2.40 -10.18 9.13
N PRO A 255 -1.75 -11.04 8.32
CA PRO A 255 -0.53 -10.67 7.59
C PRO A 255 -0.67 -9.37 6.80
N HIS A 256 -1.82 -9.18 6.15
CA HIS A 256 -2.10 -7.95 5.41
C HIS A 256 -2.19 -6.70 6.29
N ARG A 257 -2.67 -6.81 7.54
CA ARG A 257 -2.69 -5.66 8.45
C ARG A 257 -1.30 -5.31 8.96
N PHE A 258 -0.43 -6.27 9.22
CA PHE A 258 0.97 -6.00 9.55
C PHE A 258 1.69 -5.27 8.41
N ARG A 259 1.44 -5.71 7.18
CA ARG A 259 1.92 -5.00 6.00
C ARG A 259 1.39 -3.56 5.89
N HIS A 260 0.14 -3.31 6.28
CA HIS A 260 -0.38 -1.95 6.35
C HIS A 260 0.27 -1.15 7.47
N THR A 261 0.48 -1.76 8.65
CA THR A 261 1.17 -1.15 9.79
C THR A 261 2.56 -0.65 9.39
N ILE A 262 3.43 -1.53 8.88
CA ILE A 262 4.79 -1.13 8.49
C ILE A 262 4.80 -0.07 7.37
N ALA A 263 3.86 -0.17 6.42
CA ALA A 263 3.74 0.82 5.35
C ALA A 263 3.36 2.20 5.89
N SER A 264 2.40 2.24 6.82
CA SER A 264 2.00 3.46 7.51
C SER A 264 3.13 4.01 8.37
N GLU A 265 3.79 3.17 9.19
CA GLU A 265 4.90 3.57 10.06
C GLU A 265 6.06 4.20 9.27
N LEU A 266 6.51 3.53 8.20
CA LEU A 266 7.54 4.07 7.32
C LEU A 266 7.11 5.39 6.65
N MET A 267 5.82 5.57 6.41
CA MET A 267 5.30 6.83 5.90
C MET A 267 5.05 7.87 6.99
N THR A 268 4.98 7.54 8.28
CA THR A 268 4.82 8.54 9.34
C THR A 268 6.15 9.11 9.83
N LEU A 269 7.26 8.41 9.60
CA LEU A 269 8.59 8.86 10.03
C LEU A 269 8.97 10.21 9.36
N PRO A 270 9.73 11.08 10.07
CA PRO A 270 10.19 12.35 9.51
C PRO A 270 10.96 12.19 8.19
N GLU A 271 11.83 11.17 8.11
CA GLU A 271 12.59 10.83 6.90
C GLU A 271 11.80 9.93 5.93
N ARG A 272 10.55 10.30 5.66
CA ARG A 272 9.65 9.55 4.77
C ARG A 272 10.24 9.39 3.37
N ASN A 273 10.62 8.16 3.01
CA ASN A 273 11.10 7.83 1.67
C ASN A 273 10.14 6.89 0.94
N ILE A 274 9.27 7.47 0.11
CA ILE A 274 8.25 6.74 -0.66
C ILE A 274 8.86 5.70 -1.61
N TYR A 275 10.06 5.96 -2.13
CA TYR A 275 10.75 5.04 -3.04
C TYR A 275 11.25 3.80 -2.30
N LEU A 276 11.87 3.98 -1.13
CA LEU A 276 12.31 2.87 -0.28
C LEU A 276 11.12 2.02 0.17
N THR A 277 10.03 2.63 0.62
CA THR A 277 8.83 1.87 1.02
C THR A 277 8.17 1.15 -0.16
N LYS A 278 8.12 1.77 -1.35
CA LYS A 278 7.65 1.08 -2.57
C LYS A 278 8.51 -0.14 -2.91
N LYS A 279 9.83 -0.02 -2.75
CA LYS A 279 10.80 -1.10 -3.02
C LYS A 279 10.68 -2.22 -2.00
N LEU A 280 10.71 -1.90 -0.70
CA LEU A 280 10.57 -2.86 0.40
C LEU A 280 9.26 -3.65 0.29
N LEU A 281 8.16 -2.96 -0.02
CA LEU A 281 6.86 -3.60 -0.16
C LEU A 281 6.65 -4.20 -1.57
N ASN A 282 7.55 -4.02 -2.53
CA ASN A 282 7.35 -4.48 -3.90
C ASN A 282 5.97 -4.08 -4.47
N HIS A 283 5.64 -2.78 -4.39
CA HIS A 283 4.45 -2.23 -5.05
C HIS A 283 4.78 -1.91 -6.51
N SER A 284 3.99 -2.44 -7.45
CA SER A 284 4.14 -2.15 -8.89
C SER A 284 3.85 -0.67 -9.17
N ASN A 285 2.78 -0.13 -8.59
CA ASN A 285 2.36 1.25 -8.73
C ASN A 285 2.71 2.09 -7.47
N ILE A 286 3.33 3.25 -7.68
CA ILE A 286 3.63 4.22 -6.61
C ILE A 286 2.37 4.75 -5.93
N ALA A 287 1.24 4.85 -6.66
CA ALA A 287 -0.04 5.31 -6.12
C ALA A 287 -0.49 4.47 -4.91
N THR A 288 -0.19 3.16 -4.91
CA THR A 288 -0.51 2.28 -3.77
C THR A 288 0.28 2.62 -2.51
N THR A 289 1.49 3.16 -2.66
CA THR A 289 2.29 3.65 -1.53
C THR A 289 1.83 5.05 -1.09
N MET A 290 1.37 5.89 -2.02
CA MET A 290 0.80 7.20 -1.69
C MET A 290 -0.44 7.11 -0.80
N ASP A 291 -1.20 6.01 -0.86
CA ASP A 291 -2.34 5.76 0.03
C ASP A 291 -2.00 5.75 1.54
N TYR A 292 -0.71 5.64 1.91
CA TYR A 292 -0.28 5.65 3.32
C TYR A 292 0.26 7.03 3.76
N ILE A 293 0.28 8.01 2.85
CA ILE A 293 0.79 9.35 3.12
C ILE A 293 -0.36 10.18 3.68
N GLU A 294 -0.33 10.41 4.99
CA GLU A 294 -1.21 11.40 5.62
C GLU A 294 -0.57 12.80 5.53
N PRO A 295 -1.41 13.85 5.37
CA PRO A 295 -0.95 15.23 5.37
C PRO A 295 -0.45 15.64 6.76
N ASP A 296 0.78 16.15 6.82
CA ASP A 296 1.32 16.77 8.02
C ASP A 296 0.99 18.27 8.02
N TYR A 297 -0.09 18.63 8.70
CA TYR A 297 -0.54 20.02 8.77
C TYR A 297 0.44 20.95 9.49
N GLU A 298 1.24 20.45 10.43
CA GLU A 298 2.25 21.25 11.12
C GLU A 298 3.40 21.59 10.16
N MET A 299 3.90 20.59 9.42
CA MET A 299 4.90 20.83 8.37
C MET A 299 4.37 21.75 7.27
N MET A 300 3.12 21.57 6.84
CA MET A 300 2.48 22.48 5.88
C MET A 300 2.46 23.91 6.42
N ARG A 301 2.03 24.10 7.67
CA ARG A 301 2.00 25.41 8.32
C ARG A 301 3.40 26.01 8.44
N ALA A 302 4.41 25.22 8.81
CA ALA A 302 5.79 25.66 8.91
C ALA A 302 6.32 26.17 7.55
N VAL A 303 6.09 25.42 6.46
CA VAL A 303 6.47 25.83 5.10
C VAL A 303 5.72 27.09 4.66
N MET A 304 4.43 27.20 4.98
CA MET A 304 3.64 28.41 4.68
C MET A 304 4.16 29.63 5.44
N ASN A 305 4.49 29.48 6.72
CA ASN A 305 5.07 30.53 7.55
C ASN A 305 6.45 30.96 7.05
N GLU A 306 7.31 30.00 6.68
CA GLU A 306 8.63 30.29 6.10
C GLU A 306 8.51 31.05 4.78
N ARG A 307 7.57 30.64 3.91
CA ARG A 307 7.25 31.38 2.67
C ARG A 307 6.83 32.81 2.98
N GLY A 308 6.03 33.03 4.01
CA GLY A 308 5.56 34.36 4.42
C GLY A 308 6.67 35.28 4.94
N LYS A 309 7.78 34.74 5.44
CA LYS A 309 8.95 35.51 5.90
C LYS A 309 9.83 36.01 4.75
N ARG A 310 9.67 35.47 3.53
CA ARG A 310 10.47 35.92 2.38
C ARG A 310 9.96 37.29 1.95
N PRO A 311 10.82 38.33 1.90
CA PRO A 311 10.38 39.66 1.52
C PRO A 311 9.76 39.59 0.12
N ALA A 312 8.53 40.05 -0.01
CA ALA A 312 7.94 40.26 -1.31
C ALA A 312 8.87 41.24 -2.06
N LYS A 313 9.46 40.82 -3.18
CA LYS A 313 10.08 41.75 -4.13
C LYS A 313 8.96 42.55 -4.79
N ILE A 314 8.32 43.44 -4.03
CA ILE A 314 7.49 44.47 -4.61
C ILE A 314 8.46 45.55 -5.06
N SER A 315 8.84 45.48 -6.33
CA SER A 315 9.57 46.54 -7.01
C SER A 315 8.65 47.76 -7.12
N TYR A 316 8.56 48.58 -6.08
CA TYR A 316 8.03 49.94 -6.14
C TYR A 316 9.07 50.91 -6.73
N LEU A 317 9.81 50.50 -7.75
CA LEU A 317 10.46 51.46 -8.61
C LEU A 317 9.39 52.04 -9.53
N ALA A 318 8.73 53.09 -9.06
CA ALA A 318 8.05 54.03 -9.93
C ALA A 318 9.01 54.35 -11.09
N LYS A 319 8.60 54.04 -12.32
CA LYS A 319 9.38 54.33 -13.51
C LYS A 319 9.61 55.85 -13.55
N ALA A 320 10.79 56.30 -13.13
CA ALA A 320 11.24 57.68 -13.29
C ALA A 320 11.30 58.12 -14.77
N ASP A 321 11.13 57.17 -15.70
CA ASP A 321 11.07 57.39 -17.16
C ASP A 321 9.81 58.10 -17.66
N ALA A 322 8.78 58.29 -16.82
CA ALA A 322 7.57 59.03 -17.24
C ALA A 322 7.81 60.55 -17.34
N ALA A 323 8.67 61.12 -16.50
CA ALA A 323 8.97 62.56 -16.51
C ALA A 323 9.87 62.95 -17.71
N GLN A 324 10.84 62.11 -18.07
CA GLN A 324 11.77 62.40 -19.17
C GLN A 324 11.15 62.26 -20.58
N ARG A 325 10.00 61.58 -20.72
CA ARG A 325 9.28 61.50 -22.01
C ARG A 325 8.43 62.72 -22.32
N ALA A 326 8.02 63.50 -21.31
CA ALA A 326 7.18 64.68 -21.52
C ALA A 326 7.95 65.88 -22.10
N GLU A 327 9.25 65.99 -21.82
CA GLU A 327 10.07 67.14 -22.29
C GLU A 327 10.52 67.04 -23.75
N LYS A 328 10.36 65.87 -24.40
CA LYS A 328 10.86 65.65 -25.78
C LYS A 328 9.85 65.93 -26.90
N HIS A 329 8.63 66.35 -26.58
CA HIS A 329 7.55 66.53 -27.56
C HIS A 329 7.09 67.99 -27.79
N TYR A 330 7.93 68.99 -27.48
CA TYR A 330 7.72 70.34 -28.00
C TYR A 330 8.51 70.54 -29.29
N SER A 331 7.80 71.01 -30.33
CA SER A 331 8.27 71.49 -31.65
C SER A 331 8.45 70.46 -32.78
N VAL A 332 7.33 70.02 -33.38
CA VAL A 332 7.22 69.93 -34.85
C VAL A 332 5.82 70.39 -35.25
N ALA A 333 5.75 71.51 -35.97
CA ALA A 333 4.50 72.05 -36.51
C ALA A 333 3.97 71.16 -37.65
N ALA A 334 2.68 70.85 -37.63
CA ALA A 334 1.99 70.11 -38.69
C ALA A 334 1.67 71.03 -39.88
N PRO A 335 1.84 70.59 -41.14
CA PRO A 335 1.45 71.38 -42.30
C PRO A 335 -0.07 71.29 -42.54
N VAL A 336 -0.70 72.45 -42.72
CA VAL A 336 -2.11 72.62 -43.10
C VAL A 336 -2.30 72.21 -44.57
N ARG A 337 -3.31 71.38 -44.85
CA ARG A 337 -3.90 71.25 -46.20
C ARG A 337 -5.41 71.23 -46.14
N ASP A 338 -5.98 72.12 -46.95
CA ASP A 338 -7.38 72.51 -47.05
C ASP A 338 -8.31 71.43 -47.62
N LEU A 339 -9.56 71.48 -47.17
CA LEU A 339 -10.69 70.64 -47.58
C LEU A 339 -11.56 71.37 -48.62
N THR A 340 -11.54 70.95 -49.88
CA THR A 340 -12.66 71.00 -50.87
C THR A 340 -12.25 70.02 -51.98
N SER A 341 -13.06 69.21 -52.65
CA SER A 341 -14.49 69.15 -52.98
C SER A 341 -14.75 67.80 -53.66
N GLY A 342 -16.01 67.33 -53.73
CA GLY A 342 -16.42 66.35 -54.75
C GLY A 342 -17.23 65.14 -54.27
N SER A 343 -18.55 65.31 -54.21
CA SER A 343 -19.58 64.28 -54.08
C SER A 343 -19.69 63.43 -55.35
N SER A 344 -19.90 62.11 -55.23
CA SER A 344 -21.02 61.43 -55.92
C SER A 344 -21.36 60.07 -55.31
N ILE A 345 -22.65 59.88 -55.11
CA ILE A 345 -23.35 58.64 -54.77
C ILE A 345 -23.60 57.89 -56.09
N HIS A 346 -23.39 56.56 -56.12
CA HIS A 346 -24.36 55.66 -56.77
C HIS A 346 -24.22 54.21 -56.27
N GLU A 347 -25.38 53.65 -55.95
CA GLU A 347 -25.65 52.30 -55.46
C GLU A 347 -26.24 51.47 -56.62
N ARG A 348 -26.08 50.14 -56.51
CA ARG A 348 -26.75 49.02 -57.24
C ARG A 348 -26.11 48.67 -58.60
N THR A 349 -25.88 47.39 -58.93
CA THR A 349 -26.81 46.25 -58.87
C THR A 349 -26.08 44.90 -58.76
N ALA A 350 -26.77 43.91 -58.19
CA ALA A 350 -26.39 42.50 -58.18
C ALA A 350 -26.80 41.79 -59.49
N VAL A 351 -25.98 40.85 -59.97
CA VAL A 351 -26.37 39.75 -60.87
C VAL A 351 -25.64 38.49 -60.43
N ALA A 352 -26.40 37.40 -60.29
CA ALA A 352 -25.94 36.07 -59.94
C ALA A 352 -25.75 35.23 -61.21
N ASP A 353 -24.76 34.34 -61.25
CA ASP A 353 -24.87 33.11 -62.04
C ASP A 353 -24.00 31.95 -61.52
N ARG A 354 -24.39 30.75 -61.97
CA ARG A 354 -24.28 29.42 -61.32
C ARG A 354 -22.95 28.64 -61.42
N ALA A 355 -22.80 27.74 -60.43
CA ALA A 355 -22.35 26.33 -60.46
C ALA A 355 -20.89 25.92 -60.84
N SER A 356 -20.20 25.24 -59.91
CA SER A 356 -19.77 23.81 -59.99
C SER A 356 -18.60 23.50 -59.03
N GLY A 357 -18.52 22.25 -58.54
CA GLY A 357 -17.73 21.85 -57.38
C GLY A 357 -16.31 21.34 -57.60
N HIS A 358 -15.56 21.24 -56.48
CA HIS A 358 -14.50 20.29 -56.10
C HIS A 358 -13.83 20.84 -54.81
N VAL A 359 -13.83 20.17 -53.66
CA VAL A 359 -12.94 19.09 -53.15
C VAL A 359 -11.51 19.56 -52.78
N LEU A 360 -11.05 19.10 -51.59
CA LEU A 360 -9.73 19.18 -50.92
C LEU A 360 -9.48 20.44 -50.08
N GLY A 361 -8.92 20.40 -48.87
CA GLY A 361 -8.28 19.31 -48.13
C GLY A 361 -7.93 19.78 -46.72
N LYS A 362 -7.81 18.83 -45.79
CA LYS A 362 -7.46 19.02 -44.38
C LYS A 362 -6.02 19.50 -44.23
N THR A 363 -5.80 20.57 -43.48
CA THR A 363 -4.48 21.03 -43.03
C THR A 363 -4.12 20.40 -41.67
N PRO A 364 -2.92 19.82 -41.47
CA PRO A 364 -2.50 19.24 -40.18
C PRO A 364 -1.91 20.28 -39.22
N ALA A 365 -1.99 19.93 -37.94
CA ALA A 365 -1.55 20.68 -36.78
C ALA A 365 -0.02 20.90 -36.72
N GLN A 366 0.35 22.10 -36.23
CA GLN A 366 1.73 22.54 -36.01
C GLN A 366 2.35 21.85 -34.79
N THR A 367 3.58 21.34 -34.98
CA THR A 367 4.44 20.77 -33.93
C THR A 367 5.38 21.84 -33.38
N VAL A 368 5.44 21.94 -32.05
CA VAL A 368 6.30 22.85 -31.28
C VAL A 368 7.73 22.32 -31.21
N GLN A 369 8.72 23.14 -31.59
CA GLN A 369 10.15 22.83 -31.52
C GLN A 369 10.74 23.04 -30.12
N LEU A 370 11.50 22.06 -29.63
CA LEU A 370 12.37 22.14 -28.44
C LEU A 370 13.84 22.10 -28.89
N LYS A 371 14.60 23.16 -28.57
CA LYS A 371 16.05 23.27 -28.82
C LYS A 371 16.85 22.35 -27.89
N ARG A 372 17.65 21.45 -28.47
CA ARG A 372 18.73 20.69 -27.79
C ARG A 372 20.10 21.25 -28.17
N LYS A 373 20.97 21.47 -27.18
CA LYS A 373 22.35 21.94 -27.33
C LYS A 373 23.27 20.72 -27.48
N LYS A 374 24.06 20.67 -28.57
CA LYS A 374 25.10 19.67 -28.85
C LYS A 374 26.45 20.11 -28.26
N GLN A 375 27.20 19.17 -27.70
CA GLN A 375 28.67 19.19 -27.60
C GLN A 375 29.19 17.83 -28.08
N SER A 376 30.33 17.84 -28.75
CA SER A 376 30.83 16.79 -29.65
C SER A 376 32.20 16.23 -29.22
N ALA A 377 32.28 14.88 -29.21
CA ALA A 377 33.38 13.99 -29.60
C ALA A 377 34.74 13.99 -28.83
N PRO A 378 35.63 12.97 -28.97
CA PRO A 378 35.56 11.74 -29.79
C PRO A 378 35.90 10.40 -29.09
N LEU A 379 35.72 9.31 -29.85
CA LEU A 379 36.11 7.92 -29.55
C LEU A 379 37.63 7.68 -29.63
N ASN A 380 38.12 6.67 -28.90
CA ASN A 380 39.21 5.81 -29.34
C ASN A 380 39.06 4.38 -28.77
N SER A 381 39.28 3.41 -29.65
CA SER A 381 39.34 1.96 -29.42
C SER A 381 40.78 1.49 -29.36
N HIS A 382 41.13 0.51 -28.50
CA HIS A 382 42.07 -0.59 -28.80
C HIS A 382 42.23 -1.58 -27.61
N SER A 383 42.36 -2.88 -27.97
CA SER A 383 43.06 -4.01 -27.31
C SER A 383 42.78 -4.31 -25.83
N GLY A 384 42.44 -5.53 -25.37
CA GLY A 384 43.02 -6.85 -25.67
C GLY A 384 44.00 -7.26 -24.55
N THR A 385 43.78 -8.43 -23.92
CA THR A 385 44.74 -9.32 -23.18
C THR A 385 44.35 -9.71 -21.71
N THR A 386 43.88 -10.97 -21.57
CA THR A 386 44.35 -12.10 -20.72
C THR A 386 44.75 -11.93 -19.22
N ILE A 387 44.01 -12.69 -18.37
CA ILE A 387 44.35 -13.55 -17.20
C ILE A 387 45.48 -13.16 -16.22
N GLN A 388 45.17 -13.14 -14.91
CA GLN A 388 45.88 -13.80 -13.77
C GLN A 388 45.01 -13.67 -12.50
N ALA A 389 44.48 -14.76 -11.93
CA ALA A 389 45.07 -15.66 -10.93
C ALA A 389 45.32 -15.01 -9.54
N ALA A 390 44.73 -15.63 -8.51
CA ALA A 390 44.77 -15.27 -7.09
C ALA A 390 46.18 -15.38 -6.47
N PRO A 391 46.32 -14.94 -5.21
CA PRO A 391 46.93 -15.84 -4.23
C PRO A 391 46.15 -15.96 -2.91
N ASP A 392 46.11 -17.19 -2.42
CA ASP A 392 45.91 -17.58 -1.02
C ASP A 392 46.99 -16.96 -0.12
N ILE A 393 46.61 -16.51 1.10
CA ILE A 393 47.45 -16.67 2.30
C ILE A 393 46.56 -16.96 3.54
N THR A 394 47.05 -17.94 4.27
CA THR A 394 46.61 -18.67 5.46
C THR A 394 46.58 -17.91 6.80
N SER A 395 45.71 -18.40 7.69
CA SER A 395 45.87 -18.58 9.15
C SER A 395 46.43 -17.46 10.04
N GLY A 396 45.59 -16.98 10.97
CA GLY A 396 46.01 -16.26 12.17
C GLY A 396 44.93 -16.29 13.24
N SER A 397 45.08 -17.20 14.20
CA SER A 397 44.31 -17.28 15.45
C SER A 397 44.61 -16.08 16.33
N HIS A 398 43.60 -15.32 16.73
CA HIS A 398 43.70 -14.38 17.86
C HIS A 398 42.56 -14.64 18.86
N GLU A 399 42.96 -15.19 20.00
CA GLU A 399 42.19 -15.26 21.23
C GLU A 399 41.86 -13.83 21.70
N TYR A 400 40.58 -13.57 21.99
CA TYR A 400 40.13 -12.34 22.62
C TYR A 400 39.78 -12.63 24.08
N ILE A 401 40.63 -12.17 25.00
CA ILE A 401 40.38 -12.14 26.44
C ILE A 401 39.75 -10.76 26.76
N PRO A 402 38.54 -10.67 27.35
CA PRO A 402 37.97 -9.40 27.75
C PRO A 402 38.52 -8.95 29.12
N SER A 403 39.09 -7.75 29.17
CA SER A 403 39.41 -7.02 30.41
C SER A 403 38.33 -5.97 30.73
N PRO A 404 38.21 -5.53 31.99
CA PRO A 404 36.92 -5.25 32.63
C PRO A 404 36.36 -3.85 32.41
N LEU A 405 35.07 -3.76 32.72
CA LEU A 405 34.15 -2.63 32.68
C LEU A 405 34.76 -1.29 33.10
N ASN A 406 34.65 -0.29 32.23
CA ASN A 406 34.80 1.11 32.60
C ASN A 406 33.40 1.68 32.87
N GLU A 407 33.13 2.00 34.13
CA GLU A 407 31.92 2.69 34.58
C GLU A 407 31.97 4.15 34.12
N GLY A 408 31.04 4.55 33.25
CA GLY A 408 30.87 5.96 32.90
C GLY A 408 30.33 6.21 31.50
N ASP A 409 29.08 5.83 31.24
CA ASP A 409 28.33 6.37 30.10
C ASP A 409 26.81 6.38 30.43
N PRO A 410 26.10 7.53 30.32
CA PRO A 410 24.72 7.66 30.79
C PRO A 410 23.74 7.21 29.70
N ALA A 411 23.75 5.92 29.36
CA ALA A 411 22.70 5.28 28.58
C ALA A 411 21.90 4.35 29.50
N VAL A 412 21.06 4.97 30.33
CA VAL A 412 20.13 4.26 31.22
C VAL A 412 19.23 3.34 30.38
N ARG A 413 19.36 2.04 30.65
CA ARG A 413 18.48 0.96 30.18
C ARG A 413 17.01 1.31 30.50
N GLN A 414 16.26 1.78 29.51
CA GLN A 414 14.81 1.88 29.64
C GLN A 414 14.19 0.48 29.51
N LEU A 415 13.63 -0.03 30.60
CA LEU A 415 12.73 -1.18 30.56
C LEU A 415 11.40 -0.76 29.89
N PRO A 416 10.76 -1.62 29.09
CA PRO A 416 9.49 -1.28 28.44
C PRO A 416 8.37 -1.06 29.48
N LEU A 417 7.39 -0.21 29.14
CA LEU A 417 6.13 0.05 29.88
C LEU A 417 6.19 1.00 31.09
N GLY A 418 7.21 1.85 31.22
CA GLY A 418 7.27 2.79 32.35
C GLY A 418 7.49 2.09 33.70
N CYS A 419 7.92 0.83 33.68
CA CYS A 419 8.30 0.09 34.87
C CYS A 419 9.65 0.62 35.39
N SER A 420 9.66 1.10 36.62
CA SER A 420 10.85 1.71 37.26
C SER A 420 11.89 0.68 37.70
N SER A 421 11.56 -0.62 37.71
CA SER A 421 12.46 -1.70 38.13
C SER A 421 12.16 -3.05 37.46
N PRO A 422 13.13 -3.99 37.41
CA PRO A 422 12.91 -5.37 36.96
C PRO A 422 11.86 -6.13 37.78
N GLU A 423 11.71 -5.80 39.07
CA GLU A 423 10.70 -6.38 39.95
C GLU A 423 9.28 -5.92 39.58
N ASP A 424 9.13 -4.67 39.13
CA ASP A 424 7.85 -4.16 38.63
C ASP A 424 7.43 -4.85 37.33
N LEU A 425 8.38 -5.15 36.45
CA LEU A 425 8.12 -5.90 35.20
C LEU A 425 7.68 -7.34 35.49
N LEU A 426 8.33 -8.02 36.44
CA LEU A 426 7.92 -9.35 36.89
C LEU A 426 6.54 -9.33 37.58
N ARG A 427 6.25 -8.28 38.34
CA ARG A 427 4.93 -8.06 38.96
C ARG A 427 3.86 -7.84 37.90
N SER A 428 4.09 -6.99 36.89
CA SER A 428 3.17 -6.77 35.78
C SER A 428 2.93 -8.03 34.95
N LEU A 429 3.95 -8.85 34.73
CA LEU A 429 3.80 -10.15 34.06
C LEU A 429 3.02 -11.16 34.92
N GLY A 430 3.21 -11.15 36.23
CA GLY A 430 2.43 -11.95 37.19
C GLY A 430 0.95 -11.55 37.22
N GLU A 431 0.66 -10.25 37.26
CA GLU A 431 -0.70 -9.70 37.22
C GLU A 431 -1.40 -10.00 35.88
N LEU A 432 -0.68 -9.92 34.75
CA LEU A 432 -1.19 -10.34 33.44
C LEU A 432 -1.55 -11.83 33.43
N THR A 433 -0.70 -12.68 34.02
CA THR A 433 -0.91 -14.12 34.09
C THR A 433 -2.14 -14.47 34.93
N LYS A 434 -2.31 -13.81 36.09
CA LYS A 434 -3.50 -13.96 36.95
C LYS A 434 -4.76 -13.46 36.25
N TRP A 435 -4.69 -12.34 35.56
CA TRP A 435 -5.83 -11.80 34.79
C TRP A 435 -6.26 -12.76 33.67
N VAL A 436 -5.31 -13.37 32.96
CA VAL A 436 -5.59 -14.40 31.93
C VAL A 436 -6.25 -15.63 32.56
N GLN A 437 -5.76 -16.11 33.70
CA GLN A 437 -6.36 -17.23 34.42
C GLN A 437 -7.79 -16.93 34.90
N HIS A 438 -8.06 -15.70 35.34
CA HIS A 438 -9.37 -15.28 35.83
C HIS A 438 -10.41 -15.15 34.71
N ASN A 439 -10.00 -14.66 33.52
CA ASN A 439 -10.91 -14.44 32.39
C ASN A 439 -11.13 -15.68 31.51
N ILE A 440 -10.34 -16.75 31.67
CA ILE A 440 -10.55 -18.03 30.98
C ILE A 440 -11.48 -18.95 31.78
N ALA A 441 -11.54 -18.81 33.12
CA ALA A 441 -12.33 -19.69 33.99
C ALA A 441 -13.79 -19.25 34.20
N GLY A 442 -14.16 -18.00 33.90
CA GLY A 442 -15.51 -17.47 34.11
C GLY A 442 -16.11 -16.89 32.83
N GLY A 443 -17.12 -17.56 32.28
CA GLY A 443 -17.94 -16.97 31.23
C GLY A 443 -18.82 -15.84 31.80
N GLY A 444 -18.47 -14.58 31.53
CA GLY A 444 -19.42 -13.45 31.52
C GLY A 444 -19.10 -12.22 32.37
N THR A 445 -19.29 -11.06 31.72
CA THR A 445 -19.45 -9.68 32.22
C THR A 445 -18.21 -8.96 32.74
N GLY A 446 -17.91 -7.83 32.09
CA GLY A 446 -16.69 -7.07 32.30
C GLY A 446 -16.75 -6.07 33.45
N THR A 447 -15.55 -5.78 33.94
CA THR A 447 -15.12 -4.50 34.53
C THR A 447 -13.62 -4.40 34.32
N GLU A 448 -13.16 -3.32 33.66
CA GLU A 448 -11.74 -2.99 33.55
C GLU A 448 -11.16 -2.67 34.94
N PRO A 449 -9.88 -2.99 35.22
CA PRO A 449 -9.22 -2.48 36.41
C PRO A 449 -9.00 -0.97 36.27
N VAL A 450 -9.59 -0.21 37.20
CA VAL A 450 -9.33 1.22 37.38
C VAL A 450 -7.87 1.40 37.81
N ILE A 451 -7.08 2.04 36.96
CA ILE A 451 -5.80 2.63 37.36
C ILE A 451 -6.12 4.07 37.76
N GLU A 452 -6.01 4.38 39.05
CA GLU A 452 -6.15 5.74 39.56
C GLU A 452 -5.00 6.61 39.00
N ASP A 453 -5.31 7.43 37.99
CA ASP A 453 -4.46 8.54 37.58
C ASP A 453 -4.45 9.60 38.71
N ARG A 454 -3.32 9.72 39.40
CA ARG A 454 -3.08 10.87 40.28
C ARG A 454 -2.78 12.10 39.41
N PRO A 455 -3.46 13.24 39.63
CA PRO A 455 -3.18 14.46 38.88
C PRO A 455 -1.85 15.08 39.31
N VAL A 456 -0.97 15.33 38.33
CA VAL A 456 0.20 16.22 38.49
C VAL A 456 -0.31 17.67 38.44
N PRO A 457 0.07 18.55 39.38
CA PRO A 457 -0.51 19.88 39.49
C PRO A 457 -0.06 20.81 38.36
N SER A 458 -1.00 21.65 37.94
CA SER A 458 -0.90 22.63 36.85
C SER A 458 0.18 23.67 37.09
N GLN A 459 0.88 24.06 36.02
CA GLN A 459 1.30 25.44 35.82
C GLN A 459 0.88 25.88 34.42
N ASP A 460 0.39 27.12 34.35
CA ASP A 460 0.01 27.87 33.15
C ASP A 460 -1.36 27.60 32.52
N ALA A 461 -2.40 27.96 33.28
CA ALA A 461 -3.66 28.46 32.72
C ALA A 461 -4.03 29.79 33.39
N ARG A 462 -3.38 30.88 32.97
CA ARG A 462 -3.92 32.24 33.15
C ARG A 462 -4.36 32.73 31.77
N HIS A 463 -5.62 33.17 31.74
CA HIS A 463 -6.34 33.79 30.61
C HIS A 463 -7.18 32.80 29.79
N LEU A 464 -8.48 32.75 30.08
CA LEU A 464 -9.55 33.30 29.23
C LEU A 464 -10.92 33.14 29.93
N ARG A 465 -11.85 34.06 29.63
CA ARG A 465 -13.08 34.39 30.38
C ARG A 465 -14.26 33.44 30.10
N PRO A 466 -15.30 33.42 30.97
CA PRO A 466 -16.37 32.42 30.95
C PRO A 466 -17.65 32.95 30.28
N GLU A 467 -17.86 32.67 29.01
CA GLU A 467 -19.18 32.70 28.37
C GLU A 467 -19.20 31.60 27.30
N MET A 468 -20.35 30.97 27.05
CA MET A 468 -20.58 29.78 26.19
C MET A 468 -20.56 28.41 26.91
N LEU A 469 -21.12 28.38 28.13
CA LEU A 469 -21.65 27.17 28.74
C LEU A 469 -23.19 27.23 28.69
N GLU A 470 -23.78 26.94 27.53
CA GLU A 470 -25.19 26.57 27.41
C GLU A 470 -25.47 26.11 25.96
N MET A 471 -26.42 25.18 25.80
CA MET A 471 -26.83 24.51 24.54
C MET A 471 -26.05 23.25 24.16
N THR A 472 -26.41 22.11 24.76
CA THR A 472 -27.13 21.01 24.08
C THR A 472 -27.16 19.76 24.98
N GLY A 473 -27.99 19.82 26.00
CA GLY A 473 -28.55 18.61 26.63
C GLY A 473 -29.78 18.15 25.84
N ARG A 474 -30.00 16.82 25.85
CA ARG A 474 -31.11 16.03 25.24
C ARG A 474 -30.87 15.58 23.79
N ILE A 475 -30.57 14.29 23.62
CA ILE A 475 -31.55 13.25 23.22
C ILE A 475 -30.95 11.88 23.59
N GLY A 476 -31.75 11.07 24.27
CA GLY A 476 -31.39 9.74 24.75
C GLY A 476 -31.77 8.60 23.80
N ARG A 477 -31.12 7.45 24.07
CA ARG A 477 -31.57 6.05 23.98
C ARG A 477 -32.68 5.70 22.98
N SER A 478 -32.37 4.81 22.03
CA SER A 478 -33.18 3.60 21.73
C SER A 478 -32.46 2.67 20.75
N TRP A 479 -32.32 1.39 21.15
CA TRP A 479 -32.09 0.14 20.40
C TRP A 479 -30.85 -0.04 19.50
#